data_AF-A0A9P7WT29-F1
#
_entry.id   AF-A0A9P7WT29-F1
#
_cell.length_a   1.000
_cell.length_b   1.000
_cell.length_c   1.000
_cell.angle_alpha   90.00
_cell.angle_beta   90.00
_cell.angle_gamma   90.00
#
_symmetry.space_group_name_H-M   'P 1'
#
loop_
_entity.id
_entity.type
_entity.pdbx_description
1 polymer ?
#
loop_
_entity_poly.entity_id
_entity_poly.type
_entity_poly.pdbx_seq_one_letter_code
_entity_poly.pdbx_strand_id
1 'polypeptide(L)'
;MHGLKCHRRASIDIICALGVPTIQTRLSPMDDTFLTAFDVSDYTSEDVSASKETRKRRAFEESKTSYKNERVQIHPEWFMATPSNLEKFDTEKDLKEIEFTVQRLYLQKKYSEVLSICDTVMGAVAAADAPGNRTGSHSRELLDMAIRCALKLKDHQRAGELADQSVEWWDTLSGCAATASQAYLLASRPRDAITAALSALRNRVQLYPYLAALCKAWNAWKGQLQSNSNQPDPAALHSISSLAPILDIAAAKTHRIHPFRQDLLSSTTAEHDREPFRRTQPPIASQLENQPSAETVTVWAKACGLSEQEVDQVVSLCMYALAGTIEVLEEESTADVGRSVRTL
;
A
#
# COMPACT_ATOMS: atom_id res chain seq x y z
N MET A 1 39.13 -46.76 26.17
CA MET A 1 40.48 -46.93 25.59
C MET A 1 40.33 -47.12 24.09
N HIS A 2 41.12 -46.36 23.31
CA HIS A 2 41.35 -46.46 21.85
C HIS A 2 40.15 -46.06 20.97
N GLY A 3 40.24 -45.09 20.05
CA GLY A 3 41.39 -44.46 19.41
C GLY A 3 41.29 -44.64 17.90
N LEU A 4 41.09 -43.51 17.19
CA LEU A 4 41.47 -43.23 15.79
C LEU A 4 40.93 -44.16 14.67
N LYS A 5 40.28 -43.54 13.66
CA LYS A 5 40.92 -43.40 12.33
C LYS A 5 40.15 -42.46 11.40
N CYS A 6 40.94 -41.52 10.88
CA CYS A 6 40.72 -40.69 9.72
C CYS A 6 40.73 -41.55 8.44
N HIS A 7 39.79 -41.33 7.51
CA HIS A 7 40.04 -41.60 6.08
C HIS A 7 39.38 -40.58 5.16
N ARG A 8 40.21 -40.09 4.24
CA ARG A 8 39.93 -39.16 3.14
C ARG A 8 39.28 -39.88 1.96
N ARG A 9 38.56 -39.08 1.16
CA ARG A 9 38.35 -39.14 -0.30
C ARG A 9 37.60 -40.36 -0.87
N ALA A 10 36.44 -40.07 -1.45
CA ALA A 10 36.07 -40.60 -2.76
C ALA A 10 35.37 -39.49 -3.55
N SER A 11 36.02 -39.09 -4.65
CA SER A 11 35.42 -38.34 -5.75
C SER A 11 34.33 -39.20 -6.37
N ILE A 12 33.16 -38.63 -6.65
CA ILE A 12 32.19 -39.22 -7.57
C ILE A 12 31.80 -38.13 -8.56
N ASP A 13 32.24 -38.36 -9.79
CA ASP A 13 31.83 -37.69 -11.00
C ASP A 13 30.32 -37.88 -11.20
N ILE A 14 29.58 -36.78 -11.31
CA ILE A 14 28.21 -36.82 -11.85
C ILE A 14 28.30 -36.31 -13.28
N ILE A 15 28.20 -37.28 -14.18
CA ILE A 15 28.07 -37.15 -15.62
C ILE A 15 26.80 -36.35 -15.93
N CYS A 16 26.99 -35.18 -16.54
CA CYS A 16 25.94 -34.45 -17.23
C CYS A 16 25.46 -35.28 -18.44
N ALA A 17 24.19 -35.69 -18.40
CA ALA A 17 23.50 -36.30 -19.54
C ALA A 17 22.32 -35.42 -19.93
N LEU A 18 22.55 -34.36 -20.71
CA LEU A 18 21.54 -33.73 -21.56
C LEU A 18 22.22 -33.29 -22.87
N GLY A 19 21.76 -33.89 -23.97
CA GLY A 19 22.35 -33.78 -25.29
C GLY A 19 22.26 -32.37 -25.87
N VAL A 20 23.40 -31.90 -26.37
CA VAL A 20 23.52 -30.75 -27.27
C VAL A 20 24.14 -31.27 -28.58
N PRO A 21 23.50 -31.08 -29.75
CA PRO A 21 24.07 -31.53 -31.01
C PRO A 21 25.31 -30.71 -31.38
N THR A 22 26.43 -31.40 -31.55
CA THR A 22 27.69 -30.83 -32.06
C THR A 22 27.56 -30.56 -33.56
N ILE A 23 27.52 -29.30 -33.97
CA ILE A 23 27.67 -28.90 -35.38
C ILE A 23 29.16 -28.82 -35.68
N GLN A 24 29.69 -29.83 -36.38
CA GLN A 24 30.99 -29.76 -37.04
C GLN A 24 30.86 -28.94 -38.32
N THR A 25 31.26 -27.67 -38.31
CA THR A 25 31.56 -26.92 -39.53
C THR A 25 33.02 -27.15 -39.90
N ARG A 26 33.24 -27.92 -40.97
CA ARG A 26 34.51 -27.99 -41.71
C ARG A 26 34.86 -26.59 -42.22
N LEU A 27 35.99 -26.05 -41.79
CA LEU A 27 36.62 -24.90 -42.45
C LEU A 27 37.40 -25.42 -43.68
N SER A 28 36.93 -25.06 -44.87
CA SER A 28 37.79 -25.02 -46.06
C SER A 28 38.60 -23.72 -46.06
N PRO A 29 39.85 -23.73 -46.52
CA PRO A 29 40.64 -22.51 -46.67
C PRO A 29 40.15 -21.75 -47.91
N MET A 30 39.78 -20.49 -47.76
CA MET A 30 39.55 -19.55 -48.87
C MET A 30 40.54 -18.39 -48.75
N ASP A 31 41.50 -18.41 -49.68
CA ASP A 31 42.15 -17.32 -50.42
C ASP A 31 42.44 -15.97 -49.72
N ASP A 32 43.74 -15.74 -49.50
CA ASP A 32 44.43 -14.52 -49.03
C ASP A 32 44.39 -13.34 -50.03
N THR A 33 43.23 -12.99 -50.57
CA THR A 33 43.11 -11.93 -51.59
C THR A 33 42.22 -10.76 -51.20
N PHE A 34 42.10 -10.46 -49.90
CA PHE A 34 41.31 -9.32 -49.40
C PHE A 34 42.06 -8.35 -48.46
N LEU A 35 43.40 -8.42 -48.42
CA LEU A 35 44.23 -7.64 -47.49
C LEU A 35 45.12 -6.57 -48.15
N THR A 36 44.78 -6.06 -49.33
CA THR A 36 45.54 -4.97 -49.97
C THR A 36 44.66 -3.86 -50.55
N ALA A 37 43.74 -3.33 -49.74
CA ALA A 37 43.02 -2.09 -50.07
C ALA A 37 42.61 -1.31 -48.81
N PHE A 38 43.55 -1.11 -47.89
CA PHE A 38 43.40 -0.07 -46.86
C PHE A 38 44.63 0.83 -46.94
N ASP A 39 44.47 1.87 -47.76
CA ASP A 39 45.42 2.96 -47.90
C ASP A 39 45.46 3.74 -46.58
N VAL A 40 46.57 3.61 -45.86
CA VAL A 40 46.85 4.32 -44.61
C VAL A 40 47.69 5.54 -44.95
N SER A 41 47.06 6.55 -45.54
CA SER A 41 47.62 7.90 -45.62
C SER A 41 46.52 8.94 -45.55
N ASP A 42 46.12 9.29 -44.33
CA ASP A 42 45.95 10.69 -43.92
C ASP A 42 45.52 10.76 -42.46
N TYR A 43 46.53 10.93 -41.59
CA TYR A 43 46.32 11.43 -40.25
C TYR A 43 46.20 12.96 -40.32
N THR A 44 44.98 13.47 -40.30
CA THR A 44 44.69 14.79 -39.72
C THR A 44 43.75 14.59 -38.52
N SER A 45 44.26 14.95 -37.34
CA SER A 45 43.80 14.47 -36.03
C SER A 45 42.65 15.25 -35.40
N GLU A 46 41.82 15.95 -36.19
CA GLU A 46 40.66 16.69 -35.68
C GLU A 46 39.31 16.05 -36.07
N ASP A 47 39.26 15.22 -37.11
CA ASP A 47 38.01 14.67 -37.64
C ASP A 47 37.60 13.31 -37.04
N VAL A 48 38.53 12.62 -36.36
CA VAL A 48 38.27 11.28 -35.81
C VAL A 48 37.37 11.32 -34.56
N SER A 49 37.47 12.39 -33.75
CA SER A 49 36.58 12.59 -32.59
C SER A 49 35.15 12.94 -33.04
N ALA A 50 35.01 13.78 -34.08
CA ALA A 50 33.71 14.07 -34.69
C ALA A 50 33.09 12.81 -35.28
N SER A 51 33.89 11.95 -35.93
CA SER A 51 33.48 10.66 -36.51
C SER A 51 33.08 9.60 -35.47
N LYS A 52 33.78 9.55 -34.33
CA LYS A 52 33.44 8.61 -33.23
C LYS A 52 32.17 9.03 -32.51
N GLU A 53 32.01 10.33 -32.25
CA GLU A 53 30.83 10.87 -31.59
C GLU A 53 29.60 10.83 -32.50
N THR A 54 29.75 11.09 -33.80
CA THR A 54 28.66 10.84 -34.77
C THR A 54 28.34 9.35 -34.91
N ARG A 55 29.33 8.45 -34.88
CA ARG A 55 29.06 7.00 -34.86
C ARG A 55 28.29 6.56 -33.62
N LYS A 56 28.66 7.06 -32.43
CA LYS A 56 27.92 6.81 -31.19
C LYS A 56 26.51 7.38 -31.22
N ARG A 57 26.36 8.64 -31.66
CA ARG A 57 25.06 9.30 -31.76
C ARG A 57 24.16 8.60 -32.77
N ARG A 58 24.71 8.18 -33.90
CA ARG A 58 24.01 7.39 -34.92
C ARG A 58 23.58 6.03 -34.37
N ALA A 59 24.48 5.29 -33.70
CA ALA A 59 24.13 4.02 -33.06
C ALA A 59 23.05 4.19 -31.96
N PHE A 60 23.10 5.29 -31.21
CA PHE A 60 22.08 5.61 -30.21
C PHE A 60 20.72 5.94 -30.85
N GLU A 61 20.68 6.78 -31.88
CA GLU A 61 19.44 7.09 -32.61
C GLU A 61 18.90 5.86 -33.38
N GLU A 62 19.77 5.05 -33.97
CA GLU A 62 19.41 3.76 -34.60
C GLU A 62 18.92 2.75 -33.56
N SER A 63 19.46 2.75 -32.33
CA SER A 63 18.93 1.91 -31.24
C SER A 63 17.52 2.34 -30.83
N LYS A 64 17.24 3.65 -30.75
CA LYS A 64 15.89 4.16 -30.43
C LYS A 64 14.85 3.78 -31.48
N THR A 65 15.24 3.66 -32.75
CA THR A 65 14.34 3.25 -33.84
C THR A 65 14.23 1.73 -33.95
N SER A 66 15.35 1.00 -33.77
CA SER A 66 15.39 -0.47 -33.87
C SER A 66 14.61 -1.15 -32.76
N TYR A 67 14.65 -0.61 -31.54
CA TYR A 67 13.94 -1.17 -30.38
C TYR A 67 12.56 -0.53 -30.14
N LYS A 68 12.10 0.37 -31.03
CA LYS A 68 10.84 1.13 -30.84
C LYS A 68 9.61 0.24 -30.66
N ASN A 69 9.63 -0.96 -31.24
CA ASN A 69 8.56 -1.95 -31.16
C ASN A 69 8.94 -3.20 -30.35
N GLU A 70 10.18 -3.28 -29.84
CA GLU A 70 10.63 -4.44 -29.07
C GLU A 70 10.18 -4.27 -27.61
N ARG A 71 9.09 -4.96 -27.25
CA ARG A 71 8.74 -5.14 -25.85
C ARG A 71 9.67 -6.21 -25.28
N VAL A 72 10.70 -5.77 -24.57
CA VAL A 72 11.52 -6.69 -23.76
C VAL A 72 10.62 -7.31 -22.71
N GLN A 73 10.22 -8.56 -22.93
CA GLN A 73 9.55 -9.37 -21.91
C GLN A 73 10.61 -9.83 -20.92
N ILE A 74 10.84 -9.05 -19.87
CA ILE A 74 11.66 -9.49 -18.76
C ILE A 74 10.86 -10.60 -18.07
N HIS A 75 11.35 -11.85 -18.15
CA HIS A 75 10.73 -12.95 -17.45
C HIS A 75 10.66 -12.58 -15.97
N PRO A 76 9.51 -12.76 -15.30
CA PRO A 76 9.36 -12.29 -13.94
C PRO A 76 10.56 -12.73 -13.08
N GLU A 77 10.95 -13.99 -13.15
CA GLU A 77 11.99 -14.61 -12.31
C GLU A 77 13.41 -14.00 -12.40
N TRP A 78 13.69 -13.05 -13.29
CA TRP A 78 15.04 -12.49 -13.49
C TRP A 78 15.62 -11.77 -12.26
N PHE A 79 14.78 -11.34 -11.31
CA PHE A 79 15.17 -10.61 -10.11
C PHE A 79 14.29 -11.06 -8.94
N MET A 80 14.50 -12.29 -8.47
CA MET A 80 13.91 -12.77 -7.22
C MET A 80 15.03 -13.03 -6.22
N ALA A 81 14.84 -12.53 -5.00
CA ALA A 81 15.70 -12.88 -3.87
C ALA A 81 15.76 -14.41 -3.76
N THR A 82 16.97 -14.94 -3.78
CA THR A 82 17.19 -16.38 -3.62
C THR A 82 16.95 -16.73 -2.14
N PRO A 83 16.43 -17.93 -1.79
CA PRO A 83 16.17 -18.30 -0.39
C PRO A 83 17.37 -18.10 0.56
N SER A 84 18.59 -18.21 0.03
CA SER A 84 19.84 -17.95 0.74
C SER A 84 20.00 -16.49 1.23
N ASN A 85 19.33 -15.52 0.61
CA ASN A 85 19.36 -14.11 1.00
C ASN A 85 18.34 -13.78 2.11
N LEU A 86 17.39 -14.68 2.41
CA LEU A 86 16.34 -14.47 3.42
C LEU A 86 16.83 -14.70 4.85
N GLU A 87 17.83 -15.58 5.04
CA GLU A 87 18.34 -15.96 6.37
C GLU A 87 19.58 -15.17 6.81
N LYS A 88 20.24 -14.46 5.88
CA LYS A 88 21.49 -13.72 6.11
C LYS A 88 21.52 -12.45 5.25
N PHE A 89 20.75 -11.44 5.64
CA PHE A 89 20.85 -10.11 5.05
C PHE A 89 21.83 -9.29 5.89
N ASP A 90 23.09 -9.24 5.45
CA ASP A 90 24.14 -8.48 6.15
C ASP A 90 24.24 -7.04 5.60
N THR A 91 23.59 -6.75 4.46
CA THR A 91 23.72 -5.46 3.78
C THR A 91 22.39 -4.79 3.46
N GLU A 92 22.40 -3.45 3.39
CA GLU A 92 21.25 -2.64 2.93
C GLU A 92 20.77 -3.03 1.52
N LYS A 93 21.68 -3.56 0.70
CA LYS A 93 21.36 -4.06 -0.64
C LYS A 93 20.44 -5.30 -0.58
N ASP A 94 20.69 -6.19 0.37
CA ASP A 94 19.90 -7.42 0.53
C ASP A 94 18.47 -7.10 0.95
N LEU A 95 18.29 -6.12 1.86
CA LEU A 95 16.97 -5.64 2.26
C LEU A 95 16.19 -5.02 1.09
N LYS A 96 16.85 -4.23 0.23
CA LYS A 96 16.21 -3.67 -0.97
C LYS A 96 15.80 -4.74 -1.97
N GLU A 97 16.60 -5.80 -2.12
CA GLU A 97 16.27 -6.94 -2.98
C GLU A 97 15.05 -7.73 -2.44
N ILE A 98 14.98 -7.88 -1.12
CA ILE A 98 13.83 -8.47 -0.42
C ILE A 98 12.58 -7.61 -0.64
N GLU A 99 12.65 -6.30 -0.41
CA GLU A 99 11.52 -5.38 -0.63
C GLU A 99 11.01 -5.44 -2.05
N PHE A 100 11.91 -5.43 -3.04
CA PHE A 100 11.55 -5.56 -4.44
C PHE A 100 10.83 -6.89 -4.71
N THR A 101 11.36 -7.99 -4.16
CA THR A 101 10.77 -9.32 -4.30
C THR A 101 9.37 -9.37 -3.69
N VAL A 102 9.22 -8.83 -2.49
CA VAL A 102 7.96 -8.72 -1.76
C VAL A 102 6.92 -7.91 -2.53
N GLN A 103 7.28 -6.72 -3.02
CA GLN A 103 6.38 -5.88 -3.83
C GLN A 103 5.94 -6.60 -5.09
N ARG A 104 6.86 -7.30 -5.76
CA ARG A 104 6.54 -8.02 -6.98
C ARG A 104 5.63 -9.23 -6.72
N LEU A 105 5.92 -10.04 -5.70
CA LEU A 105 5.06 -11.16 -5.30
C LEU A 105 3.65 -10.66 -4.89
N TYR A 106 3.58 -9.51 -4.23
CA TYR A 106 2.31 -8.86 -3.90
C TYR A 106 1.51 -8.50 -5.15
N LEU A 107 2.15 -7.90 -6.17
CA LEU A 107 1.52 -7.60 -7.45
C LEU A 107 1.10 -8.87 -8.22
N GLN A 108 1.81 -9.98 -8.03
CA GLN A 108 1.44 -11.30 -8.54
C GLN A 108 0.36 -12.01 -7.72
N LYS A 109 -0.19 -11.35 -6.68
CA LYS A 109 -1.21 -11.87 -5.77
C LYS A 109 -0.78 -13.10 -4.97
N LYS A 110 0.53 -13.32 -4.80
CA LYS A 110 1.10 -14.40 -3.99
C LYS A 110 1.20 -13.98 -2.51
N TYR A 111 0.06 -13.64 -1.92
CA TYR A 111 0.00 -13.00 -0.60
C TYR A 111 0.54 -13.87 0.54
N SER A 112 0.36 -15.21 0.47
CA SER A 112 0.89 -16.15 1.46
C SER A 112 2.42 -16.22 1.43
N GLU A 113 3.01 -16.23 0.24
CA GLU A 113 4.48 -16.20 0.07
C GLU A 113 5.05 -14.90 0.61
N VAL A 114 4.42 -13.76 0.31
CA VAL A 114 4.83 -12.44 0.81
C VAL A 114 4.80 -12.40 2.34
N LEU A 115 3.68 -12.83 2.94
CA LEU A 115 3.53 -12.79 4.39
C LEU A 115 4.61 -13.63 5.09
N SER A 116 4.88 -14.83 4.58
CA SER A 116 5.95 -15.71 5.10
C SER A 116 7.34 -15.06 5.01
N ILE A 117 7.65 -14.40 3.89
CA ILE A 117 8.91 -13.66 3.72
C ILE A 117 9.00 -12.51 4.72
N CYS A 118 7.96 -11.68 4.83
CA CYS A 118 7.94 -10.57 5.77
C CYS A 118 8.13 -11.06 7.22
N ASP A 119 7.43 -12.11 7.63
CA ASP A 119 7.54 -12.67 8.99
C ASP A 119 8.95 -13.18 9.29
N THR A 120 9.57 -13.87 8.32
CA THR A 120 10.95 -14.36 8.44
C THR A 120 11.94 -13.21 8.61
N VAL A 121 11.82 -12.19 7.75
CA VAL A 121 12.74 -11.04 7.74
C VAL A 121 12.56 -10.17 8.97
N MET A 122 11.32 -9.88 9.38
CA MET A 122 11.05 -9.12 10.60
C MET A 122 11.54 -9.85 11.85
N GLY A 123 11.35 -11.19 11.92
CA GLY A 123 11.89 -12.01 13.01
C GLY A 123 13.41 -11.97 13.10
N ALA A 124 14.09 -12.02 11.95
CA ALA A 124 15.54 -11.91 11.87
C ALA A 124 16.05 -10.50 12.21
N VAL A 125 15.36 -9.44 11.79
CA VAL A 125 15.70 -8.05 12.15
C VAL A 125 15.59 -7.85 13.67
N ALA A 126 14.47 -8.29 14.27
CA ALA A 126 14.26 -8.18 15.72
C ALA A 126 15.32 -8.94 16.53
N ALA A 127 15.83 -10.07 16.02
CA ALA A 127 16.91 -10.83 16.65
C ALA A 127 18.29 -10.18 16.50
N ALA A 128 18.48 -9.35 15.47
CA ALA A 128 19.74 -8.68 15.14
C ALA A 128 19.82 -7.23 15.67
N ASP A 129 18.73 -6.67 16.19
CA ASP A 129 18.65 -5.27 16.65
C ASP A 129 19.47 -5.02 17.93
N ALA A 130 20.76 -4.77 17.72
CA ALA A 130 21.60 -3.99 18.62
C ALA A 130 21.26 -2.48 18.46
N PRO A 131 21.33 -1.67 19.53
CA PRO A 131 20.96 -0.27 19.50
C PRO A 131 21.84 0.51 18.51
N GLY A 132 21.26 0.99 17.40
CA GLY A 132 21.92 1.83 16.40
C GLY A 132 21.71 1.46 14.93
N ASN A 133 20.96 0.39 14.62
CA ASN A 133 20.81 -0.08 13.24
C ASN A 133 19.78 0.73 12.44
N ARG A 134 20.13 1.08 11.20
CA ARG A 134 19.32 1.89 10.25
C ARG A 134 18.17 1.09 9.59
N THR A 135 17.78 -0.04 10.17
CA THR A 135 16.80 -1.00 9.65
C THR A 135 15.35 -0.53 9.78
N GLY A 136 15.08 0.50 10.58
CA GLY A 136 13.73 0.95 10.93
C GLY A 136 12.84 1.38 9.76
N SER A 137 13.39 1.87 8.64
CA SER A 137 12.57 2.20 7.46
C SER A 137 12.13 0.96 6.69
N HIS A 138 13.01 -0.04 6.57
CA HIS A 138 12.73 -1.27 5.83
C HIS A 138 11.76 -2.18 6.62
N SER A 139 11.96 -2.30 7.93
CA SER A 139 11.05 -3.07 8.80
C SER A 139 9.62 -2.52 8.73
N ARG A 140 9.48 -1.19 8.67
CA ARG A 140 8.20 -0.49 8.56
C ARG A 140 7.47 -0.75 7.25
N GLU A 141 8.15 -0.67 6.11
CA GLU A 141 7.54 -0.97 4.80
C GLU A 141 7.16 -2.45 4.69
N LEU A 142 8.01 -3.35 5.21
CA LEU A 142 7.72 -4.77 5.27
C LEU A 142 6.53 -5.08 6.19
N LEU A 143 6.38 -4.38 7.32
CA LEU A 143 5.22 -4.53 8.20
C LEU A 143 3.94 -4.07 7.50
N ASP A 144 3.92 -2.88 6.88
CA ASP A 144 2.73 -2.42 6.15
C ASP A 144 2.33 -3.40 5.03
N MET A 145 3.32 -3.97 4.33
CA MET A 145 3.05 -5.00 3.32
C MET A 145 2.51 -6.30 3.94
N ALA A 146 3.03 -6.72 5.09
CA ALA A 146 2.54 -7.89 5.83
C ALA A 146 1.07 -7.69 6.25
N ILE A 147 0.71 -6.52 6.79
CA ILE A 147 -0.68 -6.19 7.16
C ILE A 147 -1.58 -6.26 5.92
N ARG A 148 -1.17 -5.67 4.79
CA ARG A 148 -1.92 -5.75 3.52
C ARG A 148 -2.12 -7.19 3.06
N CYS A 149 -1.11 -8.05 3.19
CA CYS A 149 -1.21 -9.46 2.84
C CYS A 149 -2.16 -10.22 3.78
N ALA A 150 -2.07 -10.00 5.09
CA ALA A 150 -2.98 -10.58 6.08
C ALA A 150 -4.44 -10.20 5.79
N LEU A 151 -4.69 -8.93 5.42
CA LEU A 151 -5.99 -8.44 4.97
C LEU A 151 -6.50 -9.18 3.73
N LYS A 152 -5.65 -9.40 2.72
CA LYS A 152 -6.01 -10.13 1.50
C LYS A 152 -6.27 -11.62 1.76
N LEU A 153 -5.56 -12.21 2.71
CA LEU A 153 -5.74 -13.60 3.13
C LEU A 153 -6.92 -13.78 4.10
N LYS A 154 -7.51 -12.68 4.60
CA LYS A 154 -8.53 -12.67 5.65
C LYS A 154 -8.07 -13.38 6.93
N ASP A 155 -6.78 -13.27 7.25
CA ASP A 155 -6.23 -13.79 8.50
C ASP A 155 -6.52 -12.79 9.64
N HIS A 156 -7.55 -13.10 10.44
CA HIS A 156 -8.06 -12.19 11.46
C HIS A 156 -7.07 -11.99 12.60
N GLN A 157 -6.45 -13.09 13.05
CA GLN A 157 -5.52 -13.07 14.17
C GLN A 157 -4.25 -12.34 13.77
N ARG A 158 -3.63 -12.75 12.65
CA ARG A 158 -2.35 -12.18 12.23
C ARG A 158 -2.48 -10.70 11.88
N ALA A 159 -3.58 -10.29 11.25
CA ALA A 159 -3.84 -8.89 10.96
C ALA A 159 -3.85 -8.02 12.23
N GLY A 160 -4.47 -8.50 13.32
CA GLY A 160 -4.49 -7.81 14.60
C GLY A 160 -3.09 -7.70 15.24
N GLU A 161 -2.34 -8.80 15.26
CA GLU A 161 -0.97 -8.83 15.82
C GLU A 161 -0.01 -7.90 15.08
N LEU A 162 -0.08 -7.87 13.75
CA LEU A 162 0.73 -6.97 12.92
C LEU A 162 0.30 -5.51 13.09
N ALA A 163 -0.99 -5.24 13.27
CA ALA A 163 -1.48 -3.90 13.56
C ALA A 163 -0.96 -3.38 14.91
N ASP A 164 -0.93 -4.23 15.94
CA ASP A 164 -0.37 -3.88 17.25
C ASP A 164 1.12 -3.52 17.18
N GLN A 165 1.89 -4.19 16.32
CA GLN A 165 3.31 -3.87 16.09
C GLN A 165 3.52 -2.52 15.38
N SER A 166 2.51 -2.02 14.66
CA SER A 166 2.63 -0.79 13.89
C SER A 166 2.35 0.51 14.67
N VAL A 167 1.89 0.40 15.92
CA VAL A 167 1.38 1.51 16.75
C VAL A 167 2.37 2.66 16.84
N GLU A 168 3.66 2.37 17.02
CA GLU A 168 4.71 3.39 17.17
C GLU A 168 4.90 4.29 15.93
N TRP A 169 4.42 3.86 14.76
CA TRP A 169 4.60 4.60 13.51
C TRP A 169 3.36 5.36 13.05
N TRP A 170 2.20 5.18 13.69
CA TRP A 170 0.95 5.81 13.26
C TRP A 170 1.04 7.33 13.21
N ASP A 171 1.82 7.89 14.12
CA ASP A 171 2.05 9.32 14.30
C ASP A 171 2.87 9.95 13.17
N THR A 172 3.66 9.15 12.44
CA THR A 172 4.46 9.63 11.31
C THR A 172 3.92 9.15 9.97
N LEU A 173 3.20 8.03 9.97
CA LEU A 173 2.69 7.35 8.78
C LEU A 173 1.17 7.13 8.83
N SER A 174 0.44 8.15 8.38
CA SER A 174 -1.00 8.05 8.10
C SER A 174 -1.41 6.82 7.27
N GLY A 175 -0.62 6.44 6.27
CA GLY A 175 -0.92 5.27 5.42
C GLY A 175 -0.91 3.97 6.20
N CYS A 176 0.07 3.78 7.07
CA CYS A 176 0.19 2.60 7.93
C CYS A 176 -0.94 2.56 8.96
N ALA A 177 -1.24 3.69 9.61
CA ALA A 177 -2.37 3.81 10.55
C ALA A 177 -3.72 3.47 9.89
N ALA A 178 -3.92 3.88 8.63
CA ALA A 178 -5.11 3.54 7.87
C ALA A 178 -5.19 2.04 7.54
N THR A 179 -4.07 1.41 7.17
CA THR A 179 -4.00 -0.05 6.96
C THR A 179 -4.28 -0.80 8.27
N ALA A 180 -3.70 -0.35 9.39
CA ALA A 180 -3.90 -0.91 10.73
C ALA A 180 -5.38 -0.80 11.17
N SER A 181 -6.06 0.30 10.86
CA SER A 181 -7.50 0.45 11.11
C SER A 181 -8.33 -0.64 10.42
N GLN A 182 -8.02 -0.95 9.16
CA GLN A 182 -8.69 -2.04 8.43
C GLN A 182 -8.35 -3.41 9.04
N ALA A 183 -7.11 -3.61 9.49
CA ALA A 183 -6.66 -4.84 10.11
C ALA A 183 -7.36 -5.09 11.46
N TYR A 184 -7.54 -4.06 12.28
CA TYR A 184 -8.32 -4.16 13.51
C TYR A 184 -9.80 -4.45 13.26
N LEU A 185 -10.38 -3.87 12.19
CA LEU A 185 -11.74 -4.21 11.79
C LEU A 185 -11.87 -5.68 11.42
N LEU A 186 -10.91 -6.21 10.66
CA LEU A 186 -10.86 -7.64 10.35
C LEU A 186 -10.71 -8.48 11.62
N ALA A 187 -9.86 -8.05 12.56
CA ALA A 187 -9.66 -8.71 13.85
C ALA A 187 -10.82 -8.53 14.86
N SER A 188 -11.96 -7.96 14.46
CA SER A 188 -13.12 -7.68 15.34
C SER A 188 -12.79 -6.79 16.55
N ARG A 189 -11.85 -5.84 16.38
CA ARG A 189 -11.40 -4.86 17.38
C ARG A 189 -11.74 -3.43 16.94
N PRO A 190 -13.02 -3.03 16.86
CA PRO A 190 -13.40 -1.77 16.24
C PRO A 190 -12.99 -0.54 17.05
N ARG A 191 -12.80 -0.65 18.37
CA ARG A 191 -12.31 0.47 19.19
C ARG A 191 -10.88 0.87 18.81
N ASP A 192 -10.01 -0.12 18.60
CA ASP A 192 -8.63 0.09 18.18
C ASP A 192 -8.58 0.58 16.72
N ALA A 193 -9.51 0.09 15.88
CA ALA A 193 -9.67 0.58 14.52
C ALA A 193 -10.03 2.08 14.46
N ILE A 194 -10.86 2.57 15.40
CA ILE A 194 -11.19 4.00 15.52
C ILE A 194 -9.95 4.80 15.87
N THR A 195 -9.19 4.36 16.88
CA THR A 195 -7.93 5.02 17.28
C THR A 195 -6.95 5.10 16.12
N ALA A 196 -6.72 3.99 15.41
CA ALA A 196 -5.84 3.97 14.25
C ALA A 196 -6.34 4.90 13.11
N ALA A 197 -7.65 4.95 12.86
CA ALA A 197 -8.23 5.85 11.86
C ALA A 197 -8.10 7.33 12.24
N LEU A 198 -8.29 7.67 13.52
CA LEU A 198 -8.09 9.02 14.04
C LEU A 198 -6.62 9.43 13.93
N SER A 199 -5.68 8.56 14.28
CA SER A 199 -4.24 8.81 14.06
C SER A 199 -3.90 9.05 12.59
N ALA A 200 -4.54 8.32 11.66
CA ALA A 200 -4.37 8.55 10.23
C ALA A 200 -4.88 9.94 9.80
N LEU A 201 -6.01 10.38 10.35
CA LEU A 201 -6.63 11.68 10.09
C LEU A 201 -5.85 12.84 10.72
N ARG A 202 -5.16 12.63 11.85
CA ARG A 202 -4.36 13.67 12.51
C ARG A 202 -3.23 14.20 11.62
N ASN A 203 -2.61 13.31 10.85
CA ASN A 203 -1.40 13.61 10.09
C ASN A 203 -1.67 14.03 8.63
N ARG A 204 -2.92 14.03 8.19
CA ARG A 204 -3.32 14.34 6.81
C ARG A 204 -4.54 15.25 6.80
N VAL A 205 -4.75 15.92 5.67
CA VAL A 205 -6.05 16.57 5.41
C VAL A 205 -7.15 15.51 5.54
N GLN A 206 -8.34 15.92 5.97
CA GLN A 206 -9.53 15.09 6.06
C GLN A 206 -9.86 14.54 4.67
N LEU A 207 -9.30 13.38 4.33
CA LEU A 207 -9.48 12.71 3.05
C LEU A 207 -10.53 11.62 3.19
N TYR A 208 -11.34 11.46 2.14
CA TYR A 208 -12.45 10.51 2.13
C TYR A 208 -12.07 9.08 2.52
N PRO A 209 -10.96 8.47 2.03
CA PRO A 209 -10.63 7.08 2.39
C PRO A 209 -10.44 6.86 3.90
N TYR A 210 -9.89 7.84 4.61
CA TYR A 210 -9.66 7.76 6.05
C TYR A 210 -10.96 7.97 6.84
N LEU A 211 -11.80 8.92 6.41
CA LEU A 211 -13.11 9.13 7.00
C LEU A 211 -14.04 7.93 6.77
N ALA A 212 -14.01 7.32 5.59
CA ALA A 212 -14.77 6.12 5.29
C ALA A 212 -14.34 4.94 6.18
N ALA A 213 -13.04 4.79 6.42
CA ALA A 213 -12.51 3.79 7.35
C ALA A 213 -12.99 4.05 8.80
N LEU A 214 -12.96 5.31 9.25
CA LEU A 214 -13.48 5.71 10.55
C LEU A 214 -14.99 5.39 10.69
N CYS A 215 -15.80 5.75 9.69
CA CYS A 215 -17.25 5.48 9.70
C CYS A 215 -17.53 3.97 9.74
N LYS A 216 -16.76 3.17 8.98
CA LYS A 216 -16.86 1.72 9.01
C LYS A 216 -16.52 1.16 10.38
N ALA A 217 -15.46 1.66 11.03
CA ALA A 217 -15.08 1.26 12.38
C ALA A 217 -16.13 1.62 13.42
N TRP A 218 -16.71 2.81 13.30
CA TRP A 218 -17.77 3.30 14.17
C TRP A 218 -19.05 2.46 14.06
N ASN A 219 -19.47 2.14 12.84
CA ASN A 219 -20.64 1.29 12.59
C ASN A 219 -20.42 -0.15 13.03
N ALA A 220 -19.21 -0.71 12.84
CA ALA A 220 -18.86 -2.03 13.37
C ALA A 220 -18.95 -2.07 14.90
N TRP A 221 -18.47 -1.01 15.57
CA TRP A 221 -18.57 -0.91 17.01
C TRP A 221 -20.01 -0.80 17.51
N LYS A 222 -20.83 0.02 16.83
CA LYS A 222 -22.28 0.11 17.10
C LYS A 222 -22.94 -1.26 17.01
N GLY A 223 -22.66 -2.02 15.95
CA GLY A 223 -23.18 -3.37 15.76
C GLY A 223 -22.75 -4.33 16.89
N GLN A 224 -21.49 -4.25 17.32
CA GLN A 224 -20.97 -5.07 18.42
C GLN A 224 -21.63 -4.74 19.77
N LEU A 225 -21.89 -3.46 20.06
CA LEU A 225 -22.61 -3.07 21.28
C LEU A 225 -24.08 -3.51 21.26
N GLN A 226 -24.71 -3.52 20.08
CA GLN A 226 -26.09 -3.99 19.94
C GLN A 226 -26.21 -5.51 20.07
N SER A 227 -25.20 -6.26 19.65
CA SER A 227 -25.21 -7.73 19.72
C SER A 227 -24.79 -8.28 21.08
N ASN A 228 -24.04 -7.53 21.88
CA ASN A 228 -23.66 -7.92 23.23
C ASN A 228 -24.86 -7.88 24.18
N SER A 229 -25.48 -9.04 24.39
CA SER A 229 -26.69 -9.24 25.22
C SER A 229 -26.49 -9.03 26.73
N ASN A 230 -25.24 -8.95 27.20
CA ASN A 230 -24.91 -8.89 28.62
C ASN A 230 -24.86 -7.46 29.20
N GLN A 231 -25.82 -6.62 28.81
CA GLN A 231 -25.99 -5.24 29.30
C GLN A 231 -25.00 -4.24 28.63
N PRO A 232 -25.30 -3.75 27.42
CA PRO A 232 -24.51 -2.67 26.82
C PRO A 232 -24.62 -1.42 27.68
N ASP A 233 -23.51 -0.70 27.86
CA ASP A 233 -23.54 0.62 28.49
C ASP A 233 -24.48 1.53 27.67
N PRO A 234 -25.66 1.90 28.22
CA PRO A 234 -26.66 2.63 27.46
C PRO A 234 -26.15 4.02 27.05
N ALA A 235 -25.24 4.61 27.83
CA ALA A 235 -24.66 5.91 27.53
C ALA A 235 -23.72 5.84 26.33
N ALA A 236 -22.86 4.82 26.27
CA ALA A 236 -21.95 4.59 25.15
C ALA A 236 -22.73 4.26 23.86
N LEU A 237 -23.75 3.39 23.94
CA LEU A 237 -24.58 3.04 22.78
C LEU A 237 -25.35 4.25 22.23
N HIS A 238 -25.91 5.10 23.10
CA HIS A 238 -26.55 6.34 22.69
C HIS A 238 -25.55 7.28 22.01
N SER A 239 -24.39 7.50 22.63
CA SER A 239 -23.34 8.38 22.12
C SER A 239 -22.83 7.94 20.74
N ILE A 240 -22.56 6.64 20.57
CA ILE A 240 -22.14 6.07 19.28
C ILE A 240 -23.23 6.22 18.22
N SER A 241 -24.50 6.00 18.60
CA SER A 241 -25.64 6.14 17.69
C SER A 241 -25.85 7.58 17.24
N SER A 242 -25.55 8.56 18.11
CA SER A 242 -25.62 9.99 17.79
C SER A 242 -24.43 10.47 16.95
N LEU A 243 -23.24 9.95 17.18
CA LEU A 243 -22.01 10.36 16.46
C LEU A 243 -21.92 9.76 15.05
N ALA A 244 -22.33 8.50 14.86
CA ALA A 244 -22.26 7.80 13.57
C ALA A 244 -22.82 8.61 12.38
N PRO A 245 -24.07 9.13 12.41
CA PRO A 245 -24.63 9.87 11.28
C PRO A 245 -23.86 11.18 11.00
N ILE A 246 -23.31 11.84 12.01
CA ILE A 246 -22.56 13.09 11.84
C ILE A 246 -21.23 12.81 11.11
N LEU A 247 -20.56 11.73 11.47
CA LEU A 247 -19.34 11.29 10.78
C LEU A 247 -19.62 10.86 9.34
N ASP A 248 -20.76 10.19 9.09
CA ASP A 248 -21.20 9.85 7.73
C ASP A 248 -21.42 11.12 6.87
N ILE A 249 -21.98 12.18 7.45
CA ILE A 249 -22.10 13.49 6.78
C ILE A 249 -20.73 14.07 6.47
N ALA A 250 -19.79 14.02 7.42
CA ALA A 250 -18.41 14.48 7.22
C ALA A 250 -17.76 13.76 6.03
N ALA A 251 -17.85 12.43 5.99
CA ALA A 251 -17.31 11.61 4.92
C ALA A 251 -17.97 11.94 3.57
N ALA A 252 -19.31 12.05 3.53
CA ALA A 252 -20.05 12.40 2.31
C ALA A 252 -19.68 13.80 1.79
N LYS A 253 -19.50 14.78 2.67
CA LYS A 253 -19.06 16.14 2.31
C LYS A 253 -17.67 16.13 1.69
N THR A 254 -16.71 15.44 2.32
CA THR A 254 -15.35 15.31 1.78
C THR A 254 -15.33 14.59 0.43
N HIS A 255 -16.15 13.55 0.25
CA HIS A 255 -16.27 12.85 -1.03
C HIS A 255 -16.77 13.76 -2.16
N ARG A 256 -17.69 14.70 -1.87
CA ARG A 256 -18.20 15.66 -2.87
C ARG A 256 -17.14 16.67 -3.28
N ILE A 257 -16.38 17.21 -2.32
CA ILE A 257 -15.34 18.23 -2.57
C ILE A 257 -14.14 17.61 -3.29
N HIS A 258 -13.76 16.39 -2.89
CA HIS A 258 -12.64 15.66 -3.44
C HIS A 258 -13.12 14.28 -3.90
N PRO A 259 -13.77 14.18 -5.08
CA PRO A 259 -14.17 12.90 -5.63
C PRO A 259 -12.93 12.05 -5.83
N PHE A 260 -12.74 11.10 -4.93
CA PHE A 260 -11.62 10.18 -5.01
C PHE A 260 -11.90 9.26 -6.20
N ARG A 261 -11.13 9.42 -7.29
CA ARG A 261 -11.20 8.49 -8.42
C ARG A 261 -10.65 7.15 -8.00
N GLN A 262 -11.54 6.29 -7.51
CA GLN A 262 -11.27 4.90 -7.15
C GLN A 262 -10.69 4.10 -8.33
N ASP A 263 -10.89 4.59 -9.57
CA ASP A 263 -10.38 4.02 -10.81
C ASP A 263 -8.84 3.99 -10.92
N LEU A 264 -8.11 4.84 -10.20
CA LEU A 264 -6.64 4.87 -10.26
C LEU A 264 -5.96 3.83 -9.35
N LEU A 265 -6.69 3.25 -8.40
CA LEU A 265 -6.20 2.17 -7.52
C LEU A 265 -6.88 0.82 -7.82
N SER A 266 -7.93 0.82 -8.65
CA SER A 266 -8.68 -0.39 -9.02
C SER A 266 -8.11 -1.05 -10.28
N SER A 267 -6.81 -1.33 -10.26
CA SER A 267 -6.25 -2.38 -11.09
C SER A 267 -6.52 -3.71 -10.38
N THR A 268 -7.35 -4.55 -11.00
CA THR A 268 -7.69 -5.94 -10.66
C THR A 268 -8.98 -6.20 -9.85
N THR A 269 -10.03 -6.52 -10.61
CA THR A 269 -10.93 -7.67 -10.41
C THR A 269 -11.05 -8.27 -9.00
N ALA A 270 -11.99 -7.72 -8.23
CA ALA A 270 -12.82 -8.48 -7.30
C ALA A 270 -14.22 -7.86 -7.32
N GLU A 271 -15.12 -8.44 -8.12
CA GLU A 271 -16.53 -8.03 -8.27
C GLU A 271 -17.41 -8.34 -7.04
N HIS A 272 -16.82 -8.67 -5.89
CA HIS A 272 -17.59 -9.20 -4.74
C HIS A 272 -17.72 -8.29 -3.51
N ASP A 273 -17.12 -7.09 -3.51
CA ASP A 273 -17.33 -6.10 -2.43
C ASP A 273 -17.63 -4.70 -2.99
N ARG A 274 -18.19 -4.61 -4.20
CA ARG A 274 -18.85 -3.38 -4.65
C ARG A 274 -20.23 -3.33 -4.01
N GLU A 275 -20.30 -3.03 -2.73
CA GLU A 275 -21.48 -2.31 -2.23
C GLU A 275 -21.45 -0.97 -2.99
N PRO A 276 -22.35 -0.73 -3.96
CA PRO A 276 -22.50 0.62 -4.47
C PRO A 276 -22.83 1.45 -3.24
N PHE A 277 -21.98 2.43 -2.93
CA PHE A 277 -22.31 3.41 -1.89
C PHE A 277 -23.69 3.92 -2.29
N ARG A 278 -24.73 3.49 -1.55
CA ARG A 278 -26.06 4.09 -1.70
C ARG A 278 -25.74 5.56 -1.61
N ARG A 279 -26.15 6.34 -2.61
CA ARG A 279 -26.28 7.78 -2.42
C ARG A 279 -27.16 7.90 -1.20
N THR A 280 -26.55 8.01 -0.03
CA THR A 280 -27.23 8.40 1.19
C THR A 280 -27.82 9.72 0.79
N GLN A 281 -29.16 9.73 0.67
CA GLN A 281 -29.87 10.98 0.50
C GLN A 281 -29.27 11.93 1.54
N PRO A 282 -28.96 13.18 1.14
CA PRO A 282 -28.52 14.16 2.12
C PRO A 282 -29.49 14.10 3.31
N PRO A 283 -28.98 14.22 4.55
CA PRO A 283 -29.84 14.22 5.73
C PRO A 283 -31.02 15.15 5.46
N ILE A 284 -32.23 14.64 5.63
CA ILE A 284 -33.45 15.43 5.48
C ILE A 284 -33.27 16.64 6.40
N ALA A 285 -33.53 17.85 5.90
CA ALA A 285 -33.33 19.11 6.64
C ALA A 285 -33.94 19.11 8.06
N SER A 286 -34.93 18.26 8.33
CA SER A 286 -35.52 18.02 9.65
C SER A 286 -34.57 17.37 10.69
N GLN A 287 -33.43 16.81 10.30
CA GLN A 287 -32.43 16.28 11.22
C GLN A 287 -31.44 17.36 11.73
N LEU A 288 -31.48 18.57 11.17
CA LEU A 288 -30.57 19.68 11.48
C LEU A 288 -31.16 20.71 12.46
N GLU A 289 -32.43 20.61 12.86
CA GLU A 289 -33.07 21.57 13.79
C GLU A 289 -32.46 21.56 15.19
N ASN A 290 -31.73 20.51 15.57
CA ASN A 290 -30.98 20.42 16.83
C ASN A 290 -29.52 20.02 16.56
N GLN A 291 -28.74 20.92 15.95
CA GLN A 291 -27.31 20.68 15.80
C GLN A 291 -26.66 20.54 17.19
N PRO A 292 -25.95 19.44 17.46
CA PRO A 292 -25.31 19.25 18.76
C PRO A 292 -24.18 20.28 18.94
N SER A 293 -24.12 20.88 20.12
CA SER A 293 -23.00 21.77 20.49
C SER A 293 -21.69 20.97 20.57
N ALA A 294 -20.55 21.67 20.45
CA ALA A 294 -19.23 21.06 20.64
C ALA A 294 -19.10 20.37 22.02
N GLU A 295 -19.72 20.94 23.06
CA GLU A 295 -19.78 20.34 24.41
C GLU A 295 -20.55 19.02 24.41
N THR A 296 -21.67 18.95 23.68
CA THR A 296 -22.47 17.73 23.55
C THR A 296 -21.66 16.62 22.86
N VAL A 297 -20.98 16.97 21.76
CA VAL A 297 -20.11 16.04 21.04
C VAL A 297 -18.94 15.58 21.92
N THR A 298 -18.38 16.47 22.73
CA THR A 298 -17.32 16.13 23.70
C THR A 298 -17.80 15.10 24.71
N VAL A 299 -19.01 15.27 25.27
CA VAL A 299 -19.61 14.31 26.21
C VAL A 299 -19.81 12.96 25.54
N TRP A 300 -20.35 12.94 24.31
CA TRP A 300 -20.53 11.69 23.56
C TRP A 300 -19.21 10.99 23.27
N ALA A 301 -18.18 11.71 22.82
CA ALA A 301 -16.87 11.15 22.54
C ALA A 301 -16.18 10.60 23.81
N LYS A 302 -16.31 11.30 24.94
CA LYS A 302 -15.81 10.82 26.25
C LYS A 302 -16.56 9.58 26.75
N ALA A 303 -17.87 9.50 26.52
CA ALA A 303 -18.66 8.30 26.84
C ALA A 303 -18.24 7.08 26.01
N CYS A 304 -17.62 7.29 24.85
CA CYS A 304 -16.96 6.25 24.06
C CYS A 304 -15.55 5.87 24.60
N GLY A 305 -15.11 6.41 25.73
CA GLY A 305 -13.78 6.14 26.27
C GLY A 305 -12.65 6.57 25.33
N LEU A 306 -12.85 7.63 24.55
CA LEU A 306 -11.81 8.27 23.74
C LEU A 306 -10.86 9.07 24.63
N SER A 307 -9.57 9.05 24.28
CA SER A 307 -8.57 9.93 24.88
C SER A 307 -8.85 11.39 24.54
N GLU A 308 -8.31 12.34 25.32
CA GLU A 308 -8.57 13.77 25.11
C GLU A 308 -8.22 14.23 23.69
N GLN A 309 -7.09 13.76 23.16
CA GLN A 309 -6.66 14.08 21.79
C GLN A 309 -7.61 13.51 20.73
N GLU A 310 -8.14 12.31 20.93
CA GLU A 310 -9.13 11.70 20.03
C GLU A 310 -10.47 12.44 20.11
N VAL A 311 -10.87 12.87 21.31
CA VAL A 311 -12.08 13.67 21.53
C VAL A 311 -12.01 14.98 20.76
N ASP A 312 -10.90 15.72 20.86
CA ASP A 312 -10.71 16.99 20.14
C ASP A 312 -10.82 16.80 18.62
N GLN A 313 -10.26 15.71 18.09
CA GLN A 313 -10.35 15.38 16.67
C GLN A 313 -11.79 15.05 16.25
N VAL A 314 -12.50 14.23 17.01
CA VAL A 314 -13.90 13.90 16.73
C VAL A 314 -14.77 15.15 16.78
N VAL A 315 -14.57 16.03 17.78
CA VAL A 315 -15.27 17.31 17.87
C VAL A 315 -14.99 18.17 16.64
N SER A 316 -13.73 18.32 16.24
CA SER A 316 -13.34 19.08 15.04
C SER A 316 -14.01 18.54 13.77
N LEU A 317 -14.03 17.21 13.60
CA LEU A 317 -14.66 16.54 12.46
C LEU A 317 -16.19 16.75 12.43
N CYS A 318 -16.84 16.59 13.58
CA CYS A 318 -18.28 16.80 13.69
C CYS A 318 -18.65 18.26 13.44
N MET A 319 -17.90 19.22 13.98
CA MET A 319 -18.16 20.64 13.73
C MET A 319 -17.93 21.02 12.27
N TYR A 320 -16.90 20.46 11.63
CA TYR A 320 -16.67 20.63 10.19
C TYR A 320 -17.83 20.10 9.34
N ALA A 321 -18.40 18.95 9.72
CA ALA A 321 -19.55 18.37 9.05
C ALA A 321 -20.77 19.32 9.13
N LEU A 322 -21.03 19.85 10.32
CA LEU A 322 -22.19 20.69 10.61
C LEU A 322 -22.08 22.12 10.04
N ALA A 323 -20.88 22.71 9.99
CA ALA A 323 -20.67 24.09 9.55
C ALA A 323 -21.06 24.34 8.08
N GLY A 324 -20.98 23.33 7.20
CA GLY A 324 -21.32 23.50 5.77
C GLY A 324 -22.70 22.98 5.37
N THR A 325 -23.43 22.31 6.26
CA THR A 325 -24.84 21.98 6.00
C THR A 325 -25.71 23.22 5.94
N ILE A 326 -25.29 24.32 6.56
CA ILE A 326 -26.02 25.60 6.56
C ILE A 326 -25.89 26.29 5.19
N GLU A 327 -24.68 26.38 4.63
CA GLU A 327 -24.44 27.05 3.34
C GLU A 327 -25.12 26.34 2.15
N VAL A 328 -25.13 25.00 2.14
CA VAL A 328 -25.77 24.23 1.05
C VAL A 328 -27.30 24.36 1.07
N LEU A 329 -27.91 24.50 2.26
CA LEU A 329 -29.35 24.74 2.38
C LEU A 329 -29.75 26.14 1.91
N GLU A 330 -28.88 27.14 2.05
CA GLU A 330 -29.13 28.50 1.54
C GLU A 330 -29.00 28.58 0.01
N GLU A 331 -28.06 27.85 -0.60
CA GLU A 331 -27.93 27.78 -2.07
C GLU A 331 -29.07 26.99 -2.74
N GLU A 332 -29.54 25.87 -2.17
CA GLU A 332 -30.69 25.14 -2.71
C GLU A 332 -32.02 25.89 -2.50
N SER A 333 -32.19 26.61 -1.38
CA SER A 333 -33.36 27.46 -1.12
C SER A 333 -33.47 28.65 -2.10
N THR A 334 -32.34 29.21 -2.54
CA THR A 334 -32.32 30.32 -3.51
C THR A 334 -32.43 29.85 -4.97
N ALA A 335 -32.03 28.61 -5.28
CA ALA A 335 -32.13 28.05 -6.63
C ALA A 335 -33.58 27.69 -7.04
N ASP A 336 -34.47 27.40 -6.08
CA ASP A 336 -35.85 26.94 -6.37
C ASP A 336 -36.86 28.09 -6.59
N VAL A 337 -36.46 29.35 -6.35
CA VAL A 337 -37.32 30.53 -6.55
C VAL A 337 -37.23 31.07 -8.01
N GLY A 338 -36.31 30.57 -8.83
CA GLY A 338 -35.94 31.20 -10.11
C GLY A 338 -36.49 30.60 -11.41
N ARG A 339 -37.29 29.53 -11.41
CA ARG A 339 -37.78 28.88 -12.64
C ARG A 339 -39.31 28.84 -12.75
N SER A 340 -39.95 30.00 -12.62
CA SER A 340 -41.27 30.21 -13.23
C SER A 340 -41.10 30.53 -14.72
N VAL A 341 -41.16 29.50 -15.55
CA VAL A 341 -41.13 29.60 -17.01
C VAL A 341 -42.40 30.29 -17.47
N ARG A 342 -42.26 31.53 -17.98
CA ARG A 342 -43.29 32.16 -18.82
C ARG A 342 -43.44 31.34 -20.09
N THR A 343 -44.58 30.68 -20.22
CA THR A 343 -45.16 30.28 -21.51
C THR A 343 -45.36 31.53 -22.37
N LEU A 344 -44.78 31.50 -23.57
CA LEU A 344 -45.27 32.24 -24.74
C LEU A 344 -45.63 31.23 -25.82
#